data_AF-A0A945WGC3-F1
#
_entry.id   AF-A0A945WGC3-F1
#
_cell.length_a   1.000
_cell.length_b   1.000
_cell.length_c   1.000
_cell.angle_alpha   90.00
_cell.angle_beta   90.00
_cell.angle_gamma   90.00
#
_symmetry.space_group_name_H-M   'P 1'
#
loop_
_entity.id
_entity.type
_entity.pdbx_description
1 polymer ?
#
loop_
_entity_poly.entity_id
_entity_poly.type
_entity_poly.pdbx_seq_one_letter_code
_entity_poly.pdbx_strand_id
1 'polypeptide(L)' 'MKRLFTLLGISAALMLTSSCEKCATCTSVSDDPLTAGETLTDEICGTGRDYDDQVTIYERANWDCSTAE' A
#
# COMPACT_ATOMS: atom_id res chain seq x y z
N MET A 1 -29.62 -46.44 9.97
CA MET A 1 -28.20 -46.81 9.81
C MET A 1 -27.73 -46.54 8.39
N LYS A 2 -26.90 -45.50 8.22
CA LYS A 2 -25.96 -45.18 7.11
C LYS A 2 -25.56 -43.71 7.41
N ARG A 3 -24.55 -43.41 8.24
CA ARG A 3 -23.11 -43.30 7.93
C ARG A 3 -22.87 -42.83 6.49
N LEU A 4 -22.17 -41.69 6.34
CA LEU A 4 -21.95 -40.82 5.16
C LEU A 4 -22.72 -39.50 5.41
N PHE A 5 -22.12 -38.36 5.77
CA PHE A 5 -20.91 -37.75 5.24
C PHE A 5 -20.20 -36.90 6.31
N THR A 6 -19.32 -37.54 7.09
CA THR A 6 -18.22 -36.87 7.79
C THR A 6 -17.13 -36.66 6.74
N LEU A 7 -17.10 -35.52 6.04
CA LEU A 7 -15.98 -35.03 5.20
C LEU A 7 -16.41 -33.73 4.50
N LEU A 8 -16.50 -32.65 5.26
CA LEU A 8 -16.43 -31.28 4.73
C LEU A 8 -15.84 -30.37 5.82
N GLY A 9 -14.83 -30.91 6.51
CA GLY A 9 -13.87 -30.12 7.26
C GLY A 9 -12.63 -29.93 6.39
N ILE A 10 -12.08 -28.72 6.43
CA ILE A 10 -10.84 -28.28 5.78
C ILE A 10 -11.03 -27.88 4.32
N SER A 11 -11.23 -26.58 4.07
CA SER A 11 -10.74 -25.86 2.87
C SER A 11 -10.98 -24.34 2.89
N ALA A 12 -11.61 -23.75 3.90
CA ALA A 12 -11.90 -22.30 3.92
C ALA A 12 -11.00 -21.49 4.89
N ALA A 13 -9.71 -21.84 5.01
CA ALA A 13 -8.75 -21.10 5.85
C ALA A 13 -7.55 -20.56 5.05
N LEU A 14 -7.73 -20.25 3.76
CA LEU A 14 -6.70 -19.66 2.90
C LEU A 14 -6.96 -18.19 2.53
N MET A 15 -7.92 -17.53 3.17
CA MET A 15 -8.09 -16.09 3.01
C MET A 15 -7.62 -15.41 4.30
N LEU A 16 -6.94 -14.26 4.18
CA LEU A 16 -6.42 -13.39 5.25
C LEU A 16 -4.94 -13.54 5.65
N THR A 17 -4.06 -13.91 4.73
CA THR A 17 -2.67 -13.39 4.78
C THR A 17 -2.49 -12.22 3.82
N SER A 18 -3.50 -11.36 3.70
CA SER A 18 -3.31 -9.98 3.24
C SER A 18 -2.40 -9.31 4.26
N SER A 19 -1.08 -9.45 4.08
CA SER A 19 -0.09 -8.59 4.67
C SER A 19 -0.66 -7.17 4.63
N CYS A 20 -0.83 -6.52 5.78
CA CYS A 20 -1.41 -5.17 5.92
C CYS A 20 -0.46 -4.11 5.37
N GLU A 21 -0.02 -4.30 4.12
CA GLU A 21 0.75 -3.33 3.36
C GLU A 21 -0.15 -2.13 3.10
N LYS A 22 0.29 -0.98 3.59
CA LYS A 22 -0.32 0.31 3.33
C LYS A 22 0.36 0.89 2.10
N CYS A 23 -0.43 1.43 1.19
CA CYS A 23 0.08 2.17 0.05
C CYS A 23 -0.31 3.65 0.14
N ALA A 24 0.60 4.55 -0.21
CA ALA A 24 0.34 5.97 -0.39
C ALA A 24 0.85 6.43 -1.75
N THR A 25 0.07 7.29 -2.39
CA THR A 25 0.46 8.01 -3.59
C THR A 25 0.97 9.38 -3.17
N CYS A 26 2.23 9.66 -3.46
CA CYS A 26 2.88 10.93 -3.19
C CYS A 26 3.02 11.73 -4.48
N THR A 27 2.70 13.02 -4.42
CA THR A 27 2.79 13.91 -5.58
C THR A 27 3.59 15.18 -5.26
N SER A 28 4.30 15.70 -6.24
CA SER A 28 4.95 17.02 -6.15
C SER A 28 4.90 17.74 -7.50
N VAL A 29 5.28 19.02 -7.50
CA VAL A 29 5.46 19.80 -8.72
C VAL A 29 6.95 19.87 -9.02
N SER A 30 7.34 19.53 -10.25
CA SER A 30 8.73 19.61 -10.67
C SER A 30 9.20 21.07 -10.75
N ASP A 31 10.36 21.33 -10.15
CA ASP A 31 11.09 22.60 -10.23
C ASP A 31 12.22 22.58 -11.28
N ASP A 32 12.41 21.45 -11.99
CA ASP A 32 13.44 21.35 -13.03
C ASP A 32 13.08 22.26 -14.22
N PRO A 33 14.00 23.08 -14.74
CA PRO A 33 13.71 24.02 -15.82
C PRO A 33 13.21 23.36 -17.12
N LEU A 34 13.45 22.07 -17.34
CA LEU A 34 12.97 21.32 -18.50
C LEU A 34 11.58 20.70 -18.29
N THR A 35 11.19 20.42 -17.06
CA THR A 35 9.89 19.80 -16.70
C THR A 35 9.10 20.64 -15.70
N ALA A 36 9.40 21.95 -15.61
CA ALA A 36 8.84 22.83 -14.60
C ALA A 36 7.31 22.86 -14.67
N GLY A 37 6.66 22.63 -13.54
CA GLY A 37 5.19 22.58 -13.45
C GLY A 37 4.57 21.22 -13.76
N GLU A 38 5.36 20.22 -14.15
CA GLU A 38 4.86 18.84 -14.29
C GLU A 38 4.58 18.23 -12.90
N THR A 39 3.48 17.47 -12.81
CA THR A 39 3.19 16.67 -11.61
C THR A 39 4.03 15.41 -11.63
N LEU A 40 4.86 15.26 -10.60
CA LEU A 40 5.57 14.02 -10.30
C LEU A 40 4.68 13.18 -9.39
N THR A 41 4.60 11.88 -9.67
CA THR A 41 3.82 10.93 -8.88
C THR A 41 4.70 9.74 -8.54
N ASP A 42 4.64 9.30 -7.28
CA ASP A 42 5.32 8.10 -6.81
C ASP A 42 4.43 7.32 -5.84
N GLU A 43 4.65 6.01 -5.74
CA GLU A 43 3.86 5.10 -4.91
C GLU A 43 4.75 4.46 -3.85
N ILE A 44 4.33 4.58 -2.59
CA ILE A 44 5.01 4.00 -1.43
C ILE A 44 4.12 2.93 -0.85
N CYS A 45 4.50 1.66 -1.01
CA CYS A 45 3.85 0.53 -0.37
C CYS A 45 4.77 -0.09 0.69
N GLY A 46 4.26 -0.33 1.89
CA GLY A 46 5.03 -0.93 2.96
C GLY A 46 4.23 -1.20 4.23
N THR A 47 4.92 -1.63 5.29
CA THR A 47 4.28 -1.94 6.58
C THR A 47 5.03 -1.31 7.75
N GLY A 48 4.27 -0.95 8.80
CA GLY A 48 4.83 -0.46 10.05
C GLY A 48 5.68 0.80 9.88
N ARG A 49 6.80 0.86 10.61
CA ARG A 49 7.67 2.03 10.67
C ARG A 49 8.35 2.38 9.35
N ASP A 50 8.65 1.38 8.52
CA ASP A 50 9.32 1.61 7.24
C ASP A 50 8.43 2.43 6.29
N TYR A 51 7.14 2.10 6.25
CA TYR A 51 6.14 2.90 5.54
C TYR A 51 6.04 4.33 6.11
N ASP A 52 5.91 4.45 7.44
CA ASP A 52 5.77 5.75 8.10
C ASP A 52 7.01 6.65 7.86
N ASP A 53 8.22 6.06 7.90
CA ASP A 53 9.49 6.73 7.67
C ASP A 53 9.60 7.19 6.19
N GLN A 54 9.20 6.34 5.24
CA GLN A 54 9.18 6.66 3.81
C GLN A 54 8.21 7.82 3.50
N VAL A 55 6.97 7.77 4.00
CA VAL A 55 6.00 8.87 3.85
C VAL A 55 6.56 10.17 4.45
N THR A 56 7.14 10.09 5.64
CA THR A 56 7.75 11.26 6.31
C THR A 56 8.88 11.89 5.48
N ILE A 57 9.68 11.08 4.77
CA ILE A 57 10.76 11.59 3.90
C ILE A 57 10.18 12.39 2.74
N TYR A 58 9.13 11.88 2.10
CA TYR A 58 8.46 12.57 1.00
C TYR A 58 7.80 13.88 1.46
N GLU A 59 7.07 13.85 2.58
CA GLU A 59 6.45 15.05 3.16
C GLU A 59 7.50 16.12 3.50
N ARG A 60 8.67 15.73 4.04
CA ARG A 60 9.79 16.67 4.30
C ARG A 60 10.42 17.23 3.03
N ALA A 61 10.30 16.51 1.92
CA ALA A 61 10.71 16.97 0.59
C ALA A 61 9.62 17.83 -0.09
N ASN A 62 8.56 18.22 0.64
CA ASN A 62 7.40 18.97 0.14
C ASN A 62 6.55 18.20 -0.88
N TRP A 63 6.52 16.87 -0.78
CA TRP A 63 5.54 16.06 -1.51
C TRP A 63 4.25 15.94 -0.69
N ASP A 64 3.12 15.87 -1.38
CA ASP A 64 1.80 15.61 -0.80
C ASP A 64 1.46 14.13 -0.96
N CYS A 65 1.36 13.42 0.15
CA CYS A 65 1.11 11.98 0.20
C CYS A 65 -0.31 11.68 0.66
N SER A 66 -1.05 10.90 -0.12
CA SER A 66 -2.41 10.46 0.18
C SER A 66 -2.48 8.93 0.23
N THR A 67 -3.13 8.36 1.24
CA THR A 67 -3.34 6.91 1.33
C THR A 67 -4.30 6.47 0.23
N ALA A 68 -3.92 5.48 -0.57
CA ALA A 68 -4.85 4.84 -1.49
C ALA A 68 -5.81 3.96 -0.66
N GLU A 69 -7.04 4.46 -0.43
CA GLU A 69 -8.11 3.72 0.27
C GLU A 69 -8.68 2.56 -0.57
#